data_AF-A0A661N7P0-F1
#
_entry.id   AF-A0A661N7P0-F1
#
_cell.length_a   1.000
_cell.length_b   1.000
_cell.length_c   1.000
_cell.angle_alpha   90.00
_cell.angle_beta   90.00
_cell.angle_gamma   90.00
#
_symmetry.space_group_name_H-M   'P 1'
#
loop_
_entity.id
_entity.type
_entity.pdbx_description
1 polymer ?
#
loop_
_entity_poly.entity_id
_entity_poly.type
_entity_poly.pdbx_seq_one_letter_code
_entity_poly.pdbx_strand_id
1 'polypeptide(L)'
;MLSSFRIVPPLFMALFVALFASASLSACGDDSTSTPTDGSTGDGSTGDGSTGDGGGLGGPGDSCVTAANCEAGLDCVMGVCTATSNGEIGAPCIYTAQCMDGLYCSIPRSCQSEGTGVMFAACTDSGDCEAPLVCEPQATGSSRCVSAGGGDIGSPGDSCSTVAECQAGLFCIDGECRGEQGGGGTDGGVGDGGGIFDASVDTAVGVLCDRVTECDDGSECTIDQCVRDMCRNTLVDGDEDGYASTLIAGGCGRDCNDMNPSVNP
;
A
#
# COMPACT_ATOMS: atom_id res chain seq x y z
N MET A 1 35.46 -28.27 -33.49
CA MET A 1 34.56 -29.20 -32.78
C MET A 1 33.15 -28.83 -33.20
N LEU A 2 32.63 -29.55 -34.20
CA LEU A 2 31.32 -29.32 -34.82
C LEU A 2 30.27 -30.03 -33.97
N SER A 3 29.45 -29.27 -33.24
CA SER A 3 28.35 -29.83 -32.44
C SER A 3 27.05 -29.69 -33.22
N SER A 4 26.43 -30.83 -33.48
CA SER A 4 25.21 -31.03 -34.24
C SER A 4 24.00 -30.34 -33.61
N PHE A 5 23.40 -29.40 -34.34
CA PHE A 5 22.02 -28.94 -34.09
C PHE A 5 21.05 -29.98 -34.64
N ARG A 6 20.27 -30.63 -33.78
CA ARG A 6 19.07 -31.40 -34.19
C ARG A 6 17.85 -30.51 -34.06
N ILE A 7 17.27 -30.18 -35.21
CA ILE A 7 15.97 -29.53 -35.38
C ILE A 7 14.90 -30.57 -35.03
N VAL A 8 14.06 -30.28 -34.04
CA VAL A 8 12.82 -31.03 -33.75
C VAL A 8 11.65 -30.14 -34.18
N PRO A 9 10.77 -30.57 -35.10
CA PRO A 9 9.59 -29.79 -35.47
C PRO A 9 8.41 -30.13 -34.53
N PRO A 10 7.63 -29.16 -34.03
CA PRO A 10 6.32 -29.46 -33.49
C PRO A 10 5.30 -29.44 -34.64
N LEU A 11 4.97 -30.65 -35.08
CA LEU A 11 3.88 -30.96 -36.00
C LEU A 11 2.77 -31.60 -35.16
N PHE A 12 2.01 -30.82 -34.39
CA PHE A 12 0.83 -31.34 -33.68
C PHE A 12 -0.27 -30.27 -33.53
N MET A 13 -1.38 -30.55 -34.23
CA MET A 13 -2.78 -30.33 -33.82
C MET A 13 -3.19 -28.90 -33.41
N ALA A 14 -3.87 -28.12 -34.24
CA ALA A 14 -5.17 -28.35 -34.87
C ALA A 14 -6.25 -28.89 -33.90
N LEU A 15 -7.38 -28.20 -33.88
CA LEU A 15 -8.71 -28.68 -33.48
C LEU A 15 -9.10 -28.51 -32.00
N PHE A 16 -9.74 -27.38 -31.65
CA PHE A 16 -10.95 -27.38 -30.81
C PHE A 16 -11.79 -26.14 -31.15
N VAL A 17 -12.61 -26.29 -32.19
CA VAL A 17 -13.79 -25.46 -32.45
C VAL A 17 -14.97 -26.18 -31.79
N ALA A 18 -15.51 -25.64 -30.71
CA ALA A 18 -16.83 -25.96 -30.18
C ALA A 18 -17.28 -24.76 -29.33
N LEU A 19 -18.13 -23.87 -29.85
CA LEU A 19 -19.59 -24.02 -29.88
C LEU A 19 -20.18 -24.06 -28.46
N PHE A 20 -20.43 -22.87 -27.89
CA PHE A 20 -21.50 -22.72 -26.90
C PHE A 20 -22.44 -21.62 -27.33
N ALA A 21 -23.65 -22.08 -27.62
CA ALA A 21 -24.78 -21.32 -28.08
C ALA A 21 -25.49 -20.62 -26.93
N SER A 22 -26.03 -19.46 -27.28
CA SER A 22 -27.11 -18.68 -26.66
C SER A 22 -28.21 -19.48 -25.95
N ALA A 23 -28.58 -18.99 -24.76
CA ALA A 23 -29.89 -19.04 -24.10
C ALA A 23 -29.82 -18.11 -22.86
N SER A 24 -30.80 -17.34 -22.39
CA SER A 24 -32.09 -16.82 -22.86
C SER A 24 -32.49 -15.74 -21.83
N LEU A 25 -33.21 -14.70 -22.25
CA LEU A 25 -33.88 -13.73 -21.40
C LEU A 25 -34.75 -14.40 -20.31
N SER A 26 -34.74 -13.83 -19.10
CA SER A 26 -35.87 -13.89 -18.16
C SER A 26 -36.04 -12.52 -17.50
N ALA A 27 -37.04 -11.79 -18.00
CA ALA A 27 -37.62 -10.60 -17.39
C ALA A 27 -38.84 -11.01 -16.55
N CYS A 28 -38.90 -10.55 -15.29
CA CYS A 28 -40.07 -10.23 -14.46
C CYS A 28 -39.58 -10.18 -12.99
N GLY A 29 -39.92 -9.22 -12.14
CA GLY A 29 -40.82 -8.09 -12.27
C GLY A 29 -40.70 -7.18 -11.04
N ASP A 30 -41.27 -6.01 -11.19
CA ASP A 30 -41.40 -4.98 -10.17
C ASP A 30 -42.30 -5.44 -9.02
N ASP A 31 -41.83 -5.29 -7.78
CA ASP A 31 -42.74 -5.17 -6.63
C ASP A 31 -42.42 -3.89 -5.87
N SER A 32 -43.24 -2.88 -6.16
CA SER A 32 -43.24 -1.56 -5.55
C SER A 32 -43.93 -1.64 -4.20
N THR A 33 -43.16 -1.87 -3.13
CA THR A 33 -43.65 -1.59 -1.78
C THR A 33 -43.26 -0.17 -1.39
N SER A 34 -44.21 0.74 -1.57
CA SER A 34 -44.15 2.12 -1.08
C SER A 34 -44.26 2.10 0.44
N THR A 35 -43.17 2.38 1.15
CA THR A 35 -43.23 2.81 2.55
C THR A 35 -43.46 4.32 2.62
N PRO A 36 -44.31 4.79 3.53
CA PRO A 36 -44.70 6.19 3.61
C PRO A 36 -43.55 7.08 4.10
N THR A 37 -43.50 8.21 3.43
CA THR A 37 -42.74 9.44 3.64
C THR A 37 -42.64 9.86 5.11
N ASP A 38 -41.43 9.85 5.65
CA ASP A 38 -41.02 10.85 6.64
C ASP A 38 -40.02 11.78 5.95
N GLY A 39 -40.40 13.05 5.87
CA GLY A 39 -39.74 14.06 5.06
C GLY A 39 -38.30 14.31 5.51
N SER A 40 -37.37 14.09 4.58
CA SER A 40 -36.14 14.86 4.51
C SER A 40 -35.96 15.30 3.07
N THR A 41 -35.92 16.62 2.93
CA THR A 41 -35.71 17.39 1.71
C THR A 41 -34.63 16.77 0.83
N GLY A 42 -34.97 16.52 -0.43
CA GLY A 42 -34.18 15.67 -1.31
C GLY A 42 -32.91 16.28 -1.90
N ASP A 43 -32.08 15.36 -2.34
CA ASP A 43 -30.95 15.52 -3.24
C ASP A 43 -30.93 14.30 -4.18
N GLY A 44 -31.50 14.50 -5.37
CA GLY A 44 -31.46 13.50 -6.43
C GLY A 44 -30.05 13.39 -7.01
N SER A 45 -29.28 12.40 -6.55
CA SER A 45 -28.02 12.01 -7.19
C SER A 45 -28.30 11.24 -8.48
N THR A 46 -28.69 12.01 -9.49
CA THR A 46 -28.73 11.60 -10.89
C THR A 46 -27.32 11.84 -11.44
N GLY A 47 -26.57 10.76 -11.72
CA GLY A 47 -25.31 10.76 -12.48
C GLY A 47 -24.30 11.82 -12.08
N ASP A 48 -23.37 11.47 -11.18
CA ASP A 48 -22.17 12.27 -10.97
C ASP A 48 -21.26 12.15 -12.21
N GLY A 49 -21.56 12.96 -13.22
CA GLY A 49 -20.54 13.53 -14.05
C GLY A 49 -19.60 14.33 -13.15
N SER A 50 -18.70 13.65 -12.45
CA SER A 50 -17.62 14.20 -11.66
C SER A 50 -16.55 14.79 -12.59
N THR A 51 -16.97 15.71 -13.45
CA THR A 51 -16.15 16.84 -13.91
C THR A 51 -16.03 17.79 -12.74
N GLY A 52 -15.13 17.45 -11.82
CA GLY A 52 -14.84 18.20 -10.61
C GLY A 52 -13.36 18.11 -10.28
N ASP A 53 -12.53 18.74 -11.12
CA ASP A 53 -11.36 19.53 -10.75
C ASP A 53 -10.78 19.26 -9.35
N GLY A 54 -10.08 18.13 -9.17
CA GLY A 54 -9.59 17.78 -7.84
C GLY A 54 -8.83 16.47 -7.69
N GLY A 55 -7.83 16.20 -8.54
CA GLY A 55 -6.56 15.60 -8.11
C GLY A 55 -6.52 14.22 -7.45
N GLY A 56 -7.57 13.40 -7.53
CA GLY A 56 -7.44 11.97 -7.25
C GLY A 56 -6.67 11.33 -8.40
N LEU A 57 -5.40 11.02 -8.19
CA LEU A 57 -4.61 10.31 -9.20
C LEU A 57 -5.15 8.88 -9.28
N GLY A 58 -5.81 8.54 -10.39
CA GLY A 58 -6.35 7.21 -10.64
C GLY A 58 -5.24 6.16 -10.62
N GLY A 59 -5.51 5.05 -9.96
CA GLY A 59 -4.63 3.89 -9.91
C GLY A 59 -4.60 3.14 -11.24
N PRO A 60 -3.80 2.07 -11.34
CA PRO A 60 -3.83 1.18 -12.49
C PRO A 60 -5.25 0.67 -12.78
N GLY A 61 -5.69 0.71 -14.04
CA GLY A 61 -7.03 0.28 -14.43
C GLY A 61 -8.12 1.36 -14.35
N ASP A 62 -7.86 2.48 -13.67
CA ASP A 62 -8.82 3.58 -13.60
C ASP A 62 -8.97 4.32 -14.93
N SER A 63 -10.18 4.84 -15.19
CA SER A 63 -10.42 5.65 -16.39
C SER A 63 -9.69 6.98 -16.33
N CYS A 64 -9.11 7.41 -17.44
CA CYS A 64 -8.36 8.65 -17.54
C CYS A 64 -8.59 9.35 -18.88
N VAL A 65 -8.24 10.63 -18.94
CA VAL A 65 -8.21 11.40 -20.19
C VAL A 65 -6.78 11.79 -20.56
N THR A 66 -5.93 11.99 -19.55
CA THR A 66 -4.52 12.38 -19.68
C THR A 66 -3.70 11.68 -18.59
N ALA A 67 -2.37 11.62 -18.75
CA ALA A 67 -1.46 11.09 -17.74
C ALA A 67 -1.61 11.78 -16.37
N ALA A 68 -2.01 13.06 -16.34
CA ALA A 68 -2.23 13.81 -15.11
C ALA A 68 -3.44 13.30 -14.29
N ASN A 69 -4.29 12.46 -14.87
CA ASN A 69 -5.36 11.78 -14.17
C ASN A 69 -4.89 10.50 -13.47
N CYS A 70 -3.64 10.07 -13.68
CA CYS A 70 -3.11 8.81 -13.18
C CYS A 70 -2.02 9.03 -12.12
N GLU A 71 -1.85 8.07 -11.22
CA GLU A 71 -0.79 8.09 -10.19
C GLU A 71 0.61 8.21 -10.81
N ALA A 72 1.57 8.74 -10.04
CA ALA A 72 2.95 8.85 -10.50
C ALA A 72 3.48 7.49 -10.97
N GLY A 73 4.06 7.45 -12.17
CA GLY A 73 4.51 6.22 -12.82
C GLY A 73 3.45 5.53 -13.69
N LEU A 74 2.26 6.12 -13.81
CA LEU A 74 1.21 5.69 -14.75
C LEU A 74 1.09 6.67 -15.94
N ASP A 75 0.65 6.15 -17.08
CA ASP A 75 0.25 6.94 -18.25
C ASP A 75 -1.16 6.55 -18.67
N CYS A 76 -1.85 7.48 -19.33
CA CYS A 76 -3.21 7.28 -19.78
C CYS A 76 -3.22 6.66 -21.18
N VAL A 77 -3.25 5.33 -21.23
CA VAL A 77 -3.23 4.57 -22.48
C VAL A 77 -4.63 4.08 -22.80
N MET A 78 -5.16 4.52 -23.94
CA MET A 78 -6.53 4.18 -24.38
C MET A 78 -7.63 4.54 -23.37
N GLY A 79 -7.42 5.60 -22.60
CA GLY A 79 -8.39 6.06 -21.59
C GLY A 79 -8.37 5.27 -20.29
N VAL A 80 -7.33 4.46 -20.07
CA VAL A 80 -7.11 3.71 -18.83
C VAL A 80 -5.69 3.99 -18.31
N CYS A 81 -5.56 4.23 -17.00
CA CYS A 81 -4.28 4.40 -16.34
C CYS A 81 -3.51 3.08 -16.38
N THR A 82 -2.33 3.06 -17.00
CA THR A 82 -1.48 1.88 -17.12
C THR A 82 -0.06 2.22 -16.72
N ALA A 83 0.66 1.24 -16.16
CA ALA A 83 2.03 1.46 -15.73
C ALA A 83 2.92 1.86 -16.91
N THR A 84 3.70 2.93 -16.71
CA THR A 84 4.77 3.26 -17.65
C THR A 84 5.93 2.31 -17.37
N SER A 85 6.07 1.25 -18.17
CA SER A 85 7.16 0.27 -18.08
C SER A 85 8.49 0.84 -18.61
N ASN A 86 8.86 2.02 -18.13
CA ASN A 86 9.99 2.84 -18.60
C ASN A 86 11.00 3.15 -17.48
N GLY A 87 10.78 2.68 -16.25
CA GLY A 87 11.72 2.87 -15.15
C GLY A 87 13.03 2.12 -15.40
N GLU A 88 14.11 2.86 -15.65
CA GLU A 88 15.47 2.32 -15.73
C GLU A 88 15.98 1.88 -14.35
N ILE A 89 17.11 1.15 -14.29
CA ILE A 89 17.74 0.77 -13.02
C ILE A 89 17.99 2.01 -12.15
N GLY A 90 17.50 1.97 -10.92
CA GLY A 90 17.58 3.04 -9.93
C GLY A 90 16.42 4.04 -9.99
N ALA A 91 15.55 3.98 -10.99
CA ALA A 91 14.35 4.82 -11.03
C ALA A 91 13.42 4.49 -9.85
N PRO A 92 12.75 5.48 -9.24
CA PRO A 92 11.78 5.22 -8.18
C PRO A 92 10.59 4.43 -8.73
N CYS A 93 10.06 3.51 -7.94
CA CYS A 93 8.93 2.68 -8.31
C CYS A 93 8.03 2.35 -7.12
N ILE A 94 6.77 2.07 -7.40
CA ILE A 94 5.75 1.63 -6.44
C ILE A 94 5.50 0.13 -6.57
N TYR A 95 5.57 -0.40 -7.79
CA TYR A 95 5.43 -1.82 -8.11
C TYR A 95 6.13 -2.14 -9.43
N THR A 96 6.30 -3.42 -9.72
CA THR A 96 7.23 -3.88 -10.76
C THR A 96 6.86 -3.44 -12.16
N ALA A 97 5.58 -3.27 -12.49
CA ALA A 97 5.18 -2.87 -13.83
C ALA A 97 5.58 -1.43 -14.21
N GLN A 98 6.04 -0.61 -13.25
CA GLN A 98 6.63 0.71 -13.51
C GLN A 98 8.09 0.64 -13.98
N CYS A 99 8.72 -0.52 -13.83
CA CYS A 99 10.08 -0.75 -14.28
C CYS A 99 10.10 -1.29 -15.71
N MET A 100 11.23 -1.14 -16.40
CA MET A 100 11.43 -1.78 -17.71
C MET A 100 11.38 -3.31 -17.61
N ASP A 101 11.09 -3.98 -18.73
CA ASP A 101 11.13 -5.45 -18.80
C ASP A 101 12.45 -6.01 -18.26
N GLY A 102 12.35 -7.04 -17.40
CA GLY A 102 13.50 -7.66 -16.72
C GLY A 102 13.99 -6.92 -15.48
N LEU A 103 13.28 -5.89 -15.03
CA LEU A 103 13.54 -5.19 -13.78
C LEU A 103 12.41 -5.41 -12.77
N TYR A 104 12.74 -5.28 -11.49
CA TYR A 104 11.85 -5.41 -10.34
C TYR A 104 11.83 -4.16 -9.49
N CYS A 105 10.66 -3.84 -8.94
CA CYS A 105 10.58 -2.86 -7.89
C CYS A 105 10.95 -3.50 -6.55
N SER A 106 12.23 -3.44 -6.17
CA SER A 106 12.72 -3.96 -4.88
C SER A 106 12.90 -2.84 -3.86
N ILE A 107 13.09 -3.21 -2.59
CA ILE A 107 13.48 -2.30 -1.51
C ILE A 107 14.88 -1.75 -1.87
N PRO A 108 15.09 -0.43 -1.97
CA PRO A 108 14.35 0.66 -1.30
C PRO A 108 13.34 1.43 -2.20
N ARG A 109 12.48 0.75 -2.96
CA ARG A 109 11.51 1.35 -3.91
C ARG A 109 12.20 1.92 -5.15
N SER A 110 13.17 1.16 -5.66
CA SER A 110 13.89 1.48 -6.90
C SER A 110 13.88 0.29 -7.84
N CYS A 111 13.76 0.54 -9.14
CA CYS A 111 13.88 -0.49 -10.16
C CYS A 111 15.28 -1.12 -10.11
N GLN A 112 15.36 -2.43 -9.94
CA GLN A 112 16.60 -3.19 -9.92
C GLN A 112 16.53 -4.35 -10.91
N SER A 113 17.67 -4.91 -11.28
CA SER A 113 17.70 -6.13 -12.10
C SER A 113 16.96 -7.27 -11.40
N GLU A 114 16.21 -8.07 -12.15
CA GLU A 114 15.65 -9.31 -11.63
C GLU A 114 16.74 -10.23 -11.05
N GLY A 115 16.33 -11.02 -10.07
CA GLY A 115 17.20 -12.01 -9.46
C GLY A 115 17.32 -13.26 -10.31
N THR A 116 18.02 -14.25 -9.78
CA THR A 116 18.19 -15.57 -10.43
C THR A 116 17.40 -16.66 -9.71
N GLY A 117 16.57 -16.28 -8.74
CA GLY A 117 15.72 -17.17 -7.98
C GLY A 117 14.59 -17.72 -8.84
N VAL A 118 14.75 -18.97 -9.28
CA VAL A 118 13.68 -19.74 -9.93
C VAL A 118 12.57 -20.10 -8.94
N MET A 119 11.45 -20.63 -9.43
CA MET A 119 10.33 -21.08 -8.59
C MET A 119 10.81 -22.00 -7.44
N PHE A 120 10.34 -21.71 -6.23
CA PHE A 120 10.68 -22.31 -4.94
C PHE A 120 12.12 -22.09 -4.43
N ALA A 121 12.94 -21.30 -5.12
CA ALA A 121 14.22 -20.83 -4.59
C ALA A 121 13.99 -19.99 -3.33
N ALA A 122 14.96 -20.04 -2.41
CA ALA A 122 14.94 -19.17 -1.24
C ALA A 122 15.17 -17.72 -1.67
N CYS A 123 14.47 -16.79 -1.05
CA CYS A 123 14.56 -15.36 -1.31
C CYS A 123 14.43 -14.58 0.01
N THR A 124 14.90 -13.34 -0.01
CA THR A 124 14.75 -12.35 1.06
C THR A 124 13.75 -11.29 0.64
N ASP A 125 13.82 -10.86 -0.62
CA ASP A 125 12.87 -9.93 -1.24
C ASP A 125 12.51 -10.38 -2.66
N SER A 126 11.51 -9.74 -3.27
CA SER A 126 11.04 -10.13 -4.63
C SER A 126 12.07 -9.87 -5.72
N GLY A 127 13.05 -9.00 -5.50
CA GLY A 127 14.18 -8.79 -6.40
C GLY A 127 15.17 -9.96 -6.42
N ASP A 128 15.11 -10.90 -5.48
CA ASP A 128 15.91 -12.14 -5.53
C ASP A 128 15.36 -13.15 -6.56
N CYS A 129 14.13 -12.97 -7.02
CA CYS A 129 13.43 -13.90 -7.90
C CYS A 129 13.47 -13.47 -9.39
N GLU A 130 13.38 -14.44 -10.30
CA GLU A 130 13.23 -14.18 -11.74
C GLU A 130 11.84 -13.62 -12.08
N ALA A 131 11.71 -12.76 -13.09
CA ALA A 131 10.41 -12.31 -13.60
C ALA A 131 9.57 -13.49 -14.12
N PRO A 132 8.29 -13.66 -13.73
CA PRO A 132 7.42 -12.78 -12.93
C PRO A 132 7.13 -13.31 -11.50
N LEU A 133 8.15 -13.83 -10.79
CA LEU A 133 7.98 -14.42 -9.46
C LEU A 133 8.04 -13.37 -8.33
N VAL A 134 7.42 -13.67 -7.18
CA VAL A 134 7.46 -12.87 -5.95
C VAL A 134 8.01 -13.68 -4.78
N CYS A 135 8.61 -12.99 -3.81
CA CYS A 135 9.10 -13.64 -2.61
C CYS A 135 7.98 -13.79 -1.57
N GLU A 136 7.41 -15.00 -1.45
CA GLU A 136 6.31 -15.26 -0.50
C GLU A 136 6.85 -15.93 0.78
N PRO A 137 6.56 -15.36 1.97
CA PRO A 137 6.90 -15.98 3.24
C PRO A 137 6.09 -17.27 3.44
N GLN A 138 6.77 -18.37 3.72
CA GLN A 138 6.14 -19.65 4.02
C GLN A 138 5.90 -19.78 5.52
N ALA A 139 4.87 -20.54 5.92
CA ALA A 139 4.55 -20.79 7.34
C ALA A 139 5.70 -21.36 8.18
N THR A 140 6.71 -21.95 7.53
CA THR A 140 7.93 -22.46 8.16
C THR A 140 9.00 -21.40 8.49
N GLY A 141 8.73 -20.12 8.22
CA GLY A 141 9.68 -19.02 8.46
C GLY A 141 10.79 -18.88 7.42
N SER A 142 10.64 -19.50 6.24
CA SER A 142 11.50 -19.25 5.07
C SER A 142 10.66 -18.65 3.95
N SER A 143 11.20 -17.71 3.18
CA SER A 143 10.51 -17.17 2.02
C SER A 143 10.96 -17.87 0.74
N ARG A 144 10.06 -18.00 -0.23
CA ARG A 144 10.33 -18.65 -1.51
C ARG A 144 9.77 -17.88 -2.68
N CYS A 145 10.46 -17.96 -3.81
CA CYS A 145 9.97 -17.43 -5.07
C CYS A 145 8.74 -18.23 -5.55
N VAL A 146 7.61 -17.57 -5.73
CA VAL A 146 6.35 -18.15 -6.23
C VAL A 146 5.81 -17.28 -7.37
N SER A 147 4.88 -17.78 -8.18
CA SER A 147 4.28 -16.96 -9.24
C SER A 147 3.52 -15.78 -8.65
N ALA A 148 3.75 -14.58 -9.18
CA ALA A 148 2.91 -13.42 -8.87
C ALA A 148 1.47 -13.67 -9.34
N GLY A 149 0.53 -13.13 -8.59
CA GLY A 149 -0.88 -13.13 -8.94
C GLY A 149 -1.23 -11.98 -9.87
N GLY A 150 -2.52 -11.85 -10.15
CA GLY A 150 -3.06 -10.79 -11.00
C GLY A 150 -3.59 -9.58 -10.23
N GLY A 151 -3.69 -9.65 -8.89
CA GLY A 151 -4.32 -8.61 -8.09
C GLY A 151 -3.51 -7.30 -8.11
N ASP A 152 -4.17 -6.21 -8.46
CA ASP A 152 -3.55 -4.87 -8.54
C ASP A 152 -3.98 -3.97 -7.37
N ILE A 153 -3.28 -2.84 -7.17
CA ILE A 153 -3.66 -1.83 -6.19
C ILE A 153 -5.01 -1.22 -6.60
N GLY A 154 -5.98 -1.26 -5.67
CA GLY A 154 -7.22 -0.50 -5.79
C GLY A 154 -8.24 -1.07 -6.79
N SER A 155 -7.97 -2.19 -7.44
CA SER A 155 -8.94 -2.84 -8.33
C SER A 155 -10.11 -3.42 -7.51
N PRO A 156 -11.35 -2.92 -7.71
CA PRO A 156 -12.51 -3.40 -6.95
C PRO A 156 -12.81 -4.86 -7.30
N GLY A 157 -12.55 -5.76 -6.36
CA GLY A 157 -12.72 -7.20 -6.53
C GLY A 157 -11.43 -8.02 -6.40
N ASP A 158 -10.27 -7.37 -6.40
CA ASP A 158 -8.98 -8.03 -6.15
C ASP A 158 -8.73 -8.13 -4.65
N SER A 159 -9.54 -8.94 -3.98
CA SER A 159 -9.24 -9.36 -2.62
C SER A 159 -8.09 -10.35 -2.65
N CYS A 160 -7.12 -10.19 -1.76
CA CYS A 160 -6.03 -11.14 -1.60
C CYS A 160 -6.14 -11.89 -0.26
N SER A 161 -5.60 -13.09 -0.21
CA SER A 161 -5.42 -13.88 1.01
C SER A 161 -3.93 -14.11 1.32
N THR A 162 -3.08 -14.08 0.30
CA THR A 162 -1.62 -14.13 0.41
C THR A 162 -0.95 -13.17 -0.55
N VAL A 163 0.34 -12.91 -0.34
CA VAL A 163 1.17 -12.05 -1.21
C VAL A 163 1.24 -12.61 -2.64
N ALA A 164 1.16 -13.93 -2.83
CA ALA A 164 1.19 -14.56 -4.14
C ALA A 164 -0.06 -14.25 -5.00
N GLU A 165 -1.13 -13.71 -4.42
CA GLU A 165 -2.32 -13.30 -5.18
C GLU A 165 -2.18 -11.89 -5.77
N CYS A 166 -1.21 -11.11 -5.29
CA CYS A 166 -0.93 -9.77 -5.76
C CYS A 166 0.15 -9.74 -6.85
N GLN A 167 0.16 -8.67 -7.64
CA GLN A 167 1.19 -8.40 -8.64
C GLN A 167 2.56 -8.22 -7.97
N ALA A 168 3.64 -8.43 -8.74
CA ALA A 168 5.00 -8.35 -8.23
C ALA A 168 5.35 -6.98 -7.62
N GLY A 169 5.79 -7.01 -6.36
CA GLY A 169 6.09 -5.81 -5.56
C GLY A 169 4.90 -5.29 -4.73
N LEU A 170 3.75 -5.97 -4.77
CA LEU A 170 2.60 -5.71 -3.92
C LEU A 170 2.51 -6.75 -2.79
N PHE A 171 1.90 -6.32 -1.68
CA PHE A 171 1.69 -7.11 -0.47
C PHE A 171 0.20 -7.19 -0.18
N CYS A 172 -0.23 -8.33 0.34
CA CYS A 172 -1.59 -8.49 0.79
C CYS A 172 -1.74 -7.96 2.23
N ILE A 173 -2.43 -6.83 2.39
CA ILE A 173 -2.67 -6.17 3.67
C ILE A 173 -4.18 -5.97 3.83
N ASP A 174 -4.74 -6.49 4.92
CA ASP A 174 -6.18 -6.43 5.23
C ASP A 174 -7.08 -6.94 4.09
N GLY A 175 -6.57 -7.89 3.30
CA GLY A 175 -7.28 -8.47 2.17
C GLY A 175 -7.20 -7.65 0.88
N GLU A 176 -6.35 -6.62 0.81
CA GLU A 176 -6.13 -5.81 -0.38
C GLU A 176 -4.67 -5.81 -0.80
N CYS A 177 -4.42 -5.83 -2.12
CA CYS A 177 -3.08 -5.67 -2.65
C CYS A 177 -2.66 -4.20 -2.52
N ARG A 178 -1.60 -3.96 -1.75
CA ARG A 178 -1.03 -2.62 -1.52
C ARG A 178 0.47 -2.66 -1.78
N GLY A 179 1.04 -1.54 -2.20
CA GLY A 179 2.50 -1.43 -2.28
C GLY A 179 3.11 -1.67 -0.90
N GLU A 180 4.31 -2.26 -0.86
CA GLU A 180 5.08 -2.36 0.38
C GLU A 180 5.21 -0.96 0.98
N GLN A 181 4.51 -0.70 2.10
CA GLN A 181 4.77 0.49 2.91
C GLN A 181 6.15 0.27 3.50
N GLY A 182 7.19 0.66 2.75
CA GLY A 182 8.55 0.61 3.24
C GLY A 182 8.56 1.29 4.60
N GLY A 183 8.86 0.53 5.65
CA GLY A 183 8.86 0.98 7.05
C GLY A 183 9.93 2.03 7.30
N GLY A 184 9.82 3.19 6.68
CA GLY A 184 10.84 4.23 6.59
C GLY A 184 10.19 5.58 6.37
N GLY A 185 9.61 6.12 7.46
CA GLY A 185 9.42 7.54 7.75
C GLY A 185 9.05 8.46 6.58
N THR A 186 7.77 8.77 6.44
CA THR A 186 7.35 10.05 5.87
C THR A 186 7.06 11.02 6.99
N ASP A 187 8.08 11.74 7.41
CA ASP A 187 7.90 13.08 7.96
C ASP A 187 7.27 13.96 6.85
N GLY A 188 6.17 14.66 7.16
CA GLY A 188 5.86 15.93 6.49
C GLY A 188 4.61 16.04 5.61
N GLY A 189 3.60 15.18 5.75
CA GLY A 189 2.28 15.38 5.13
C GLY A 189 1.27 15.95 6.12
N VAL A 190 1.24 17.27 6.34
CA VAL A 190 0.14 17.95 7.07
C VAL A 190 -1.14 17.81 6.24
N GLY A 191 -1.97 16.83 6.59
CA GLY A 191 -3.33 16.67 6.11
C GLY A 191 -4.28 16.80 7.29
N ASP A 192 -4.80 18.01 7.50
CA ASP A 192 -5.88 18.29 8.44
C ASP A 192 -7.16 17.55 8.00
N GLY A 193 -7.33 16.33 8.46
CA GLY A 193 -8.51 15.52 8.21
C GLY A 193 -8.80 14.67 9.44
N GLY A 194 -9.62 15.20 10.34
CA GLY A 194 -10.03 14.56 11.60
C GLY A 194 -10.64 13.18 11.40
N GLY A 195 -9.79 12.16 11.45
CA GLY A 195 -10.15 10.78 11.70
C GLY A 195 -9.73 10.45 13.11
N ILE A 196 -10.70 10.10 13.95
CA ILE A 196 -10.49 9.56 15.30
C ILE A 196 -9.79 8.21 15.13
N PHE A 197 -8.47 8.20 15.04
CA PHE A 197 -7.69 7.01 15.29
C PHE A 197 -7.58 6.90 16.80
N ASP A 198 -8.34 5.94 17.33
CA ASP A 198 -8.17 5.38 18.67
C ASP A 198 -6.80 4.67 18.72
N ALA A 199 -5.75 5.48 18.80
CA ALA A 199 -4.41 5.05 19.18
C ALA A 199 -4.35 5.00 20.70
N SER A 200 -5.07 4.07 21.30
CA SER A 200 -4.78 3.63 22.67
C SER A 200 -3.57 2.67 22.66
N VAL A 201 -2.43 3.17 22.17
CA VAL A 201 -1.09 2.65 22.52
C VAL A 201 -0.48 3.65 23.50
N ASP A 202 -1.22 3.95 24.56
CA ASP A 202 -0.68 4.64 25.72
C ASP A 202 0.23 3.66 26.45
N THR A 203 1.55 3.89 26.39
CA THR A 203 2.67 3.24 27.11
C THR A 203 3.55 2.31 26.25
N ALA A 204 4.43 2.90 25.43
CA ALA A 204 5.50 2.17 24.72
C ALA A 204 6.71 1.79 25.62
N VAL A 205 6.67 2.07 26.93
CA VAL A 205 7.81 1.82 27.83
C VAL A 205 8.10 0.32 27.94
N GLY A 206 9.30 -0.10 27.49
CA GLY A 206 9.75 -1.50 27.56
C GLY A 206 9.43 -2.35 26.33
N VAL A 207 8.94 -1.77 25.26
CA VAL A 207 8.76 -2.44 23.96
C VAL A 207 10.11 -2.53 23.23
N LEU A 208 10.32 -3.62 22.50
CA LEU A 208 11.48 -3.79 21.61
C LEU A 208 11.36 -2.83 20.43
N CYS A 209 12.44 -2.11 20.14
CA CYS A 209 12.49 -1.14 19.05
C CYS A 209 13.76 -1.31 18.22
N ASP A 210 13.67 -1.08 16.92
CA ASP A 210 14.79 -0.92 16.00
C ASP A 210 14.98 0.55 15.61
N ARG A 211 13.95 1.41 15.79
CA ARG A 211 13.98 2.84 15.47
C ARG A 211 13.22 3.71 16.49
N VAL A 212 13.54 5.01 16.52
CA VAL A 212 12.93 5.97 17.45
C VAL A 212 11.43 6.17 17.20
N THR A 213 11.00 6.13 15.93
CA THR A 213 9.59 6.28 15.54
C THR A 213 8.68 5.16 16.04
N GLU A 214 9.25 4.02 16.46
CA GLU A 214 8.52 2.90 17.05
C GLU A 214 8.28 3.10 18.55
N CYS A 215 8.92 4.09 19.16
CA CYS A 215 8.79 4.44 20.57
C CYS A 215 7.92 5.67 20.83
N ASP A 216 7.39 6.27 19.76
CA ASP A 216 6.48 7.41 19.85
C ASP A 216 5.20 6.99 20.56
N ASP A 217 4.98 7.53 21.75
CA ASP A 217 3.75 7.32 22.52
C ASP A 217 2.66 8.35 22.19
N GLY A 218 2.90 9.17 21.15
CA GLY A 218 2.01 10.25 20.73
C GLY A 218 2.07 11.46 21.67
N SER A 219 2.97 11.47 22.66
CA SER A 219 3.14 12.60 23.56
C SER A 219 4.17 13.59 23.02
N GLU A 220 3.73 14.83 22.77
CA GLU A 220 4.64 15.93 22.46
C GLU A 220 5.57 16.32 23.64
N CYS A 221 5.33 15.76 24.83
CA CYS A 221 6.03 16.09 26.08
C CYS A 221 7.13 15.08 26.46
N THR A 222 7.30 13.99 25.69
CA THR A 222 8.37 13.02 25.89
C THR A 222 9.39 13.10 24.75
N ILE A 223 10.66 13.00 25.11
CA ILE A 223 11.68 12.57 24.16
C ILE A 223 11.67 11.05 24.18
N ASP A 224 11.17 10.48 23.09
CA ASP A 224 11.18 9.04 22.87
C ASP A 224 12.54 8.63 22.30
N GLN A 225 13.16 7.63 22.90
CA GLN A 225 14.45 7.11 22.47
C GLN A 225 14.42 5.59 22.45
N CYS A 226 14.92 5.02 21.36
CA CYS A 226 15.25 3.61 21.32
C CYS A 226 16.68 3.40 21.84
N VAL A 227 16.84 2.84 23.04
CA VAL A 227 18.15 2.64 23.67
C VAL A 227 18.37 1.17 23.98
N ARG A 228 19.25 0.53 23.21
CA ARG A 228 19.55 -0.92 23.28
C ARG A 228 18.29 -1.76 23.10
N ASP A 229 17.62 -1.51 21.97
CA ASP A 229 16.43 -2.23 21.54
C ASP A 229 15.28 -2.15 22.55
N MET A 230 15.19 -1.03 23.27
CA MET A 230 14.16 -0.80 24.27
C MET A 230 13.73 0.66 24.27
N CYS A 231 12.42 0.88 24.15
CA CYS A 231 11.84 2.21 24.18
C CYS A 231 11.97 2.84 25.56
N ARG A 232 12.46 4.08 25.56
CA ARG A 232 12.64 4.91 26.74
C ARG A 232 12.10 6.30 26.47
N ASN A 233 11.02 6.62 27.16
CA ASN A 233 10.32 7.90 27.02
C ASN A 233 10.77 8.77 28.19
N THR A 234 11.43 9.88 27.88
CA THR A 234 11.96 10.80 28.90
C THR A 234 11.15 12.08 28.84
N LEU A 235 10.43 12.40 29.91
CA LEU A 235 9.70 13.66 30.02
C LEU A 235 10.68 14.83 29.88
N VAL A 236 10.34 15.80 29.04
CA VAL A 236 11.06 17.06 28.93
C VAL A 236 10.38 18.06 29.87
N ASP A 237 11.06 18.45 30.95
CA ASP A 237 10.69 19.68 31.64
C ASP A 237 11.22 20.87 30.81
N GLY A 238 10.38 21.86 30.58
CA GLY A 238 10.73 23.05 29.79
C GLY A 238 11.52 24.09 30.59
N ASP A 239 11.64 23.91 31.91
CA ASP A 239 12.08 24.91 32.88
C ASP A 239 13.29 24.51 33.73
N GLU A 240 13.91 23.34 33.49
CA GLU A 240 15.09 22.82 34.20
C GLU A 240 14.91 22.70 35.73
N ASP A 241 13.67 22.69 36.22
CA ASP A 241 13.38 22.69 37.66
C ASP A 241 13.35 21.28 38.28
N GLY A 242 13.31 20.24 37.45
CA GLY A 242 13.36 18.84 37.84
C GLY A 242 12.03 18.19 38.22
N TYR A 243 10.87 18.80 37.93
CA TYR A 243 9.55 18.25 38.27
C TYR A 243 8.59 18.15 37.07
N ALA A 244 8.47 16.96 36.48
CA ALA A 244 7.38 16.67 35.53
C ALA A 244 6.05 16.47 36.28
N SER A 245 5.06 17.34 36.04
CA SER A 245 3.74 17.28 36.68
C SER A 245 2.78 16.34 35.94
N THR A 246 2.52 15.14 36.48
CA THR A 246 1.73 14.07 35.85
C THR A 246 0.20 14.18 36.05
N LEU A 247 -0.37 15.38 36.13
CA LEU A 247 -1.80 15.52 36.45
C LEU A 247 -2.50 16.67 35.71
N ILE A 248 -2.79 16.53 34.40
CA ILE A 248 -4.03 17.04 33.80
C ILE A 248 -4.48 16.13 32.64
N ALA A 249 -5.73 15.66 32.73
CA ALA A 249 -6.47 15.10 31.62
C ALA A 249 -7.01 16.25 30.74
N GLY A 250 -6.45 16.40 29.54
CA GLY A 250 -6.98 17.30 28.53
C GLY A 250 -5.93 18.17 27.86
N GLY A 251 -5.31 17.63 26.80
CA GLY A 251 -4.70 18.33 25.67
C GLY A 251 -3.74 19.48 26.01
N CYS A 252 -2.44 19.22 25.91
CA CYS A 252 -1.43 20.27 25.90
C CYS A 252 -1.46 21.00 24.56
N GLY A 253 -1.24 22.31 24.61
CA GLY A 253 -1.04 23.17 23.46
C GLY A 253 0.03 24.19 23.82
N ARG A 254 1.06 24.28 22.97
CA ARG A 254 2.17 25.25 22.86
C ARG A 254 3.01 25.63 24.08
N ASP A 255 2.57 25.39 25.31
CA ASP A 255 3.32 25.75 26.51
C ASP A 255 3.47 24.49 27.37
N CYS A 256 4.59 23.78 27.24
CA CYS A 256 5.04 22.78 28.21
C CYS A 256 5.53 23.46 29.50
N ASN A 257 4.79 24.46 30.01
CA ASN A 257 5.22 25.29 31.13
C ASN A 257 4.20 25.32 32.27
N ASP A 258 4.72 24.92 33.43
CA ASP A 258 4.68 25.68 34.68
C ASP A 258 3.30 25.94 35.34
N MET A 259 3.00 25.11 36.35
CA MET A 259 2.01 25.43 37.39
C MET A 259 2.69 25.63 38.75
N ASN A 260 3.81 26.34 38.82
CA ASN A 260 4.33 26.85 40.07
C ASN A 260 3.69 28.23 40.37
N PRO A 261 2.71 28.32 41.30
CA PRO A 261 2.09 29.60 41.66
C PRO A 261 3.03 30.58 42.41
N SER A 262 4.35 30.32 42.44
CA SER A 262 5.29 31.04 43.30
C SER A 262 6.21 32.04 42.58
N VAL A 263 6.14 32.17 41.25
CA VAL A 263 6.94 33.17 40.52
C VAL A 263 6.00 34.24 39.94
N ASN A 264 5.89 35.36 40.66
CA ASN A 264 5.23 36.58 40.19
C ASN A 264 6.14 37.24 39.13
N PRO A 265 5.59 37.91 38.09
CA PRO A 265 6.32 38.26 36.87
C PRO A 265 7.44 39.30 37.06
#